data_AF-A0A2S8VZA4-F1
#
_entry.id   AF-A0A2S8VZA4-F1
#
_cell.length_a   1.000
_cell.length_b   1.000
_cell.length_c   1.000
_cell.angle_alpha   90.00
_cell.angle_beta   90.00
_cell.angle_gamma   90.00
#
_symmetry.space_group_name_H-M   'P 1'
#
loop_
_entity.id
_entity.type
_entity.pdbx_description
1 polymer ?
#
loop_
_entity_poly.entity_id
_entity_poly.type
_entity_poly.pdbx_seq_one_letter_code
_entity_poly.pdbx_strand_id
1 'polypeptide(L)'
;MKTITIGGHYTYDDGLTESKTIMFVIRRGKYEDDDAEFYDTISLFGSYGVHQREFEVEFFQDKDVRLATQEEVNKLRSHCSFTPSTVRNKMDYLISKHWGINNRPNIVFDPYEPLETTYLGAYHAGTESLIFRSEFLILVEENEFEKILLHELCHWYLHITGEEYRDRDVRFAEELIKVGAGETANLHNDEARKAFEIASNNLR
;
A
#
# COMPACT_ATOMS: atom_id res chain seq x y z
N MET A 1 -15.54 -25.62 3.69
CA MET A 1 -15.07 -24.44 2.96
C MET A 1 -13.66 -24.14 3.46
N LYS A 2 -12.64 -24.02 2.60
CA LYS A 2 -11.33 -23.54 3.03
C LYS A 2 -11.50 -22.06 3.42
N THR A 3 -11.07 -21.67 4.62
CA THR A 3 -11.09 -20.26 5.02
C THR A 3 -10.09 -19.51 4.15
N ILE A 4 -10.57 -18.50 3.41
CA ILE A 4 -9.74 -17.62 2.58
C ILE A 4 -9.21 -16.51 3.49
N THR A 5 -7.90 -16.27 3.43
CA THR A 5 -7.22 -15.34 4.33
C THR A 5 -6.86 -14.05 3.59
N ILE A 6 -7.35 -12.93 4.09
CA ILE A 6 -6.91 -11.60 3.65
C ILE A 6 -5.42 -11.42 3.95
N GLY A 7 -4.66 -10.91 2.99
CA GLY A 7 -3.20 -10.89 3.01
C GLY A 7 -2.56 -12.23 2.66
N GLY A 8 -3.35 -13.24 2.30
CA GLY A 8 -2.87 -14.53 1.81
C GLY A 8 -2.53 -14.49 0.32
N HIS A 9 -1.55 -15.32 -0.07
CA HIS A 9 -1.21 -15.54 -1.46
C HIS A 9 -1.70 -16.91 -1.92
N TYR A 10 -2.39 -16.92 -3.06
CA TYR A 10 -2.95 -18.11 -3.67
C TYR A 10 -2.44 -18.24 -5.10
N THR A 11 -2.46 -19.46 -5.60
CA THR A 11 -2.13 -19.77 -6.99
C THR A 11 -3.24 -20.62 -7.57
N TYR A 12 -3.63 -20.30 -8.80
CA TYR A 12 -4.46 -21.14 -9.66
C TYR A 12 -3.60 -21.70 -10.80
N ASP A 13 -3.68 -23.02 -10.98
CA ASP A 13 -2.94 -23.76 -12.00
C ASP A 13 -3.81 -24.92 -12.52
N ASP A 14 -4.43 -24.72 -13.68
CA ASP A 14 -5.30 -25.70 -14.31
C ASP A 14 -4.55 -26.88 -14.94
N GLY A 15 -3.20 -26.84 -14.94
CA GLY A 15 -2.35 -27.84 -15.59
C GLY A 15 -2.51 -27.93 -17.11
N LEU A 16 -3.33 -27.05 -17.71
CA LEU A 16 -3.60 -26.99 -19.15
C LEU A 16 -2.88 -25.80 -19.78
N THR A 17 -2.74 -24.71 -19.04
CA THR A 17 -2.01 -23.52 -19.46
C THR A 17 -0.57 -23.57 -18.94
N GLU A 18 0.40 -23.06 -19.71
CA GLU A 18 1.78 -22.88 -19.23
C GLU A 18 1.88 -21.74 -18.19
N SER A 19 0.79 -21.01 -17.95
CA SER A 19 0.74 -19.80 -17.14
C SER A 19 -0.13 -19.97 -15.89
N LYS A 20 0.52 -20.04 -14.73
CA LYS A 20 -0.14 -19.92 -13.43
C LYS A 20 -0.64 -18.50 -13.19
N THR A 21 -1.75 -18.39 -12.45
CA THR A 21 -2.20 -17.12 -11.87
C THR A 21 -1.80 -17.06 -10.40
N ILE A 22 -1.03 -16.04 -10.01
CA ILE A 22 -0.60 -15.83 -8.61
C ILE A 22 -1.34 -14.61 -8.07
N MET A 23 -2.05 -14.78 -6.96
CA MET A 23 -3.02 -13.82 -6.43
C MET A 23 -2.67 -13.46 -5.00
N PHE A 24 -2.64 -12.16 -4.70
CA PHE A 24 -2.59 -11.64 -3.33
C PHE A 24 -3.97 -11.11 -2.95
N VAL A 25 -4.55 -11.65 -1.87
CA VAL A 25 -5.93 -11.32 -1.45
C VAL A 25 -5.94 -10.05 -0.62
N ILE A 26 -6.71 -9.05 -1.04
CA ILE A 26 -6.73 -7.70 -0.46
C ILE A 26 -7.86 -7.53 0.56
N ARG A 27 -9.10 -7.84 0.17
CA ARG A 27 -10.30 -7.73 1.03
C ARG A 27 -11.43 -8.57 0.48
N ARG A 28 -12.42 -8.87 1.33
CA ARG A 28 -13.70 -9.46 0.93
C ARG A 28 -14.75 -8.37 0.78
N GLY A 29 -15.50 -8.40 -0.33
CA GLY A 29 -16.61 -7.50 -0.62
C GLY A 29 -17.90 -8.25 -0.88
N LYS A 30 -18.98 -7.49 -1.08
CA LYS A 30 -20.29 -7.97 -1.53
C LYS A 30 -20.75 -7.09 -2.69
N TYR A 31 -21.31 -7.68 -3.73
CA TYR A 31 -21.91 -6.90 -4.82
C TYR A 31 -23.15 -6.14 -4.32
N GLU A 32 -23.37 -4.93 -4.82
CA GLU A 32 -24.47 -4.06 -4.34
C GLU A 32 -25.85 -4.67 -4.62
N ASP A 33 -25.99 -5.38 -5.74
CA ASP A 33 -27.26 -5.89 -6.25
C ASP A 33 -27.45 -7.42 -6.06
N ASP A 34 -26.40 -8.14 -5.65
CA ASP A 34 -26.41 -9.59 -5.51
C ASP A 34 -25.97 -10.04 -4.12
N ASP A 35 -26.53 -11.14 -3.62
CA ASP A 35 -26.05 -11.83 -2.40
C ASP A 35 -24.69 -12.53 -2.61
N ALA A 36 -24.00 -12.26 -3.71
CA ALA A 36 -22.71 -12.80 -4.07
C ALA A 36 -21.56 -12.03 -3.40
N GLU A 37 -20.59 -12.79 -2.89
CA GLU A 37 -19.38 -12.27 -2.29
C GLU A 37 -18.20 -12.43 -3.24
N PHE A 38 -17.22 -11.55 -3.13
CA PHE A 38 -15.99 -11.62 -3.91
C PHE A 38 -14.77 -11.22 -3.08
N TYR A 39 -13.58 -11.54 -3.61
CA TYR A 39 -12.32 -11.05 -3.10
C TYR A 39 -11.63 -10.18 -4.15
N ASP A 40 -11.20 -9.00 -3.72
CA ASP A 40 -10.25 -8.17 -4.45
C ASP A 40 -8.86 -8.81 -4.37
N THR A 41 -8.15 -8.85 -5.49
CA THR A 41 -6.80 -9.42 -5.57
C THR A 41 -5.86 -8.58 -6.42
N ILE A 42 -4.57 -8.64 -6.12
CA ILE A 42 -3.49 -8.27 -7.06
C ILE A 42 -2.94 -9.56 -7.65
N SER A 43 -3.01 -9.68 -8.98
CA SER A 43 -2.85 -10.95 -9.66
C SER A 43 -1.89 -10.87 -10.82
N LEU A 44 -0.90 -11.77 -10.85
CA LEU A 44 0.02 -11.98 -11.97
C LEU A 44 -0.50 -13.10 -12.86
N PHE A 45 -0.76 -12.79 -14.12
CA PHE A 45 -1.30 -13.72 -15.11
C PHE A 45 -0.26 -14.02 -16.19
N GLY A 46 0.64 -14.98 -15.96
CA GLY A 46 1.59 -15.43 -16.99
C GLY A 46 2.25 -14.27 -17.77
N SER A 47 1.97 -14.22 -19.08
CA SER A 47 2.45 -13.19 -20.01
C SER A 47 1.62 -11.89 -20.04
N TYR A 48 0.44 -11.87 -19.41
CA TYR A 48 -0.46 -10.71 -19.39
C TYR A 48 -0.11 -9.66 -18.33
N GLY A 49 0.81 -9.97 -17.41
CA GLY A 49 1.31 -9.03 -16.40
C GLY A 49 0.46 -9.01 -15.12
N VAL A 50 0.65 -7.95 -14.32
CA VAL A 50 0.02 -7.78 -13.00
C VAL A 50 -1.19 -6.86 -13.09
N HIS A 51 -2.32 -7.28 -12.50
CA HIS A 51 -3.60 -6.57 -12.55
C HIS A 51 -4.32 -6.67 -11.21
N GLN A 52 -5.15 -5.68 -10.90
CA GLN A 52 -6.18 -5.84 -9.89
C GLN A 52 -7.38 -6.59 -10.47
N ARG A 53 -7.87 -7.61 -9.77
CA ARG A 53 -9.00 -8.45 -10.22
C ARG A 53 -9.87 -8.89 -9.04
N GLU A 54 -11.16 -8.95 -9.30
CA GLU A 54 -12.15 -9.57 -8.41
C GLU A 54 -12.33 -11.04 -8.78
N PHE A 55 -12.43 -11.89 -7.76
CA PHE A 55 -12.80 -13.29 -7.91
C PHE A 55 -13.95 -13.62 -6.96
N GLU A 56 -14.98 -14.27 -7.49
CA GLU A 56 -16.07 -14.83 -6.67
C GLU A 56 -15.53 -15.79 -5.62
N VAL A 57 -16.21 -15.91 -4.48
CA VAL A 57 -15.77 -16.81 -3.40
C VAL A 57 -15.66 -18.27 -3.88
N GLU A 58 -16.52 -18.68 -4.80
CA GLU A 58 -16.57 -20.00 -5.43
C GLU A 58 -15.27 -20.32 -6.17
N PHE A 59 -14.63 -19.33 -6.80
CA PHE A 59 -13.37 -19.52 -7.50
C PHE A 59 -12.28 -20.10 -6.58
N PHE A 60 -12.20 -19.62 -5.34
CA PHE A 60 -11.21 -20.11 -4.35
C PHE A 60 -11.52 -21.51 -3.81
N GLN A 61 -12.69 -22.06 -4.14
CA GLN A 61 -13.07 -23.43 -3.80
C GLN A 61 -12.64 -24.43 -4.88
N ASP A 62 -12.20 -23.95 -6.05
CA ASP A 62 -11.69 -24.80 -7.11
C ASP A 62 -10.53 -25.67 -6.60
N LYS A 63 -10.50 -26.93 -7.06
CA LYS A 63 -9.48 -27.92 -6.69
C LYS A 63 -8.07 -27.47 -7.10
N ASP A 64 -7.97 -26.64 -8.13
CA ASP A 64 -6.74 -26.15 -8.72
C ASP A 64 -6.27 -24.83 -8.05
N VAL A 65 -7.04 -24.30 -7.09
CA VAL A 65 -6.62 -23.21 -6.19
C VAL A 65 -5.95 -23.75 -4.92
N ARG A 66 -4.73 -23.26 -4.67
CA ARG A 66 -3.95 -23.56 -3.46
C ARG A 66 -3.21 -22.33 -2.94
N LEU A 67 -2.61 -22.45 -1.75
CA LEU A 67 -1.65 -21.45 -1.28
C LEU A 67 -0.46 -21.38 -2.25
N ALA A 68 -0.01 -20.15 -2.51
CA ALA A 68 1.16 -19.91 -3.33
C ALA A 68 2.43 -20.37 -2.60
N THR A 69 3.41 -20.85 -3.36
CA THR A 69 4.75 -21.11 -2.82
C THR A 69 5.50 -19.79 -2.62
N GLN A 70 6.55 -19.78 -1.81
CA GLN A 70 7.38 -18.58 -1.65
C GLN A 70 8.00 -18.11 -2.98
N GLU A 71 8.34 -19.03 -3.87
CA GLU A 71 8.83 -18.71 -5.21
C GLU A 71 7.77 -17.99 -6.05
N GLU A 72 6.51 -18.44 -5.99
CA GLU A 72 5.39 -17.81 -6.66
C GLU A 72 5.12 -16.41 -6.08
N VAL A 73 5.14 -16.26 -4.76
CA VAL A 73 5.03 -14.95 -4.10
C VAL A 73 6.16 -14.02 -4.54
N ASN A 74 7.40 -14.51 -4.56
CA ASN A 74 8.55 -13.72 -5.00
C ASN A 74 8.44 -13.33 -6.48
N LYS A 75 7.87 -14.19 -7.34
CA LYS A 75 7.62 -13.89 -8.75
C LYS A 75 6.59 -12.78 -8.92
N LEU A 76 5.54 -12.74 -8.11
CA LEU A 76 4.61 -11.60 -8.09
C LEU A 76 5.39 -10.32 -7.70
N ARG A 77 6.08 -10.36 -6.55
CA ARG A 77 6.81 -9.22 -6.00
C ARG A 77 7.95 -8.71 -6.87
N SER A 78 8.57 -9.56 -7.69
CA SER A 78 9.65 -9.14 -8.58
C SER A 78 9.21 -8.18 -9.69
N HIS A 79 7.90 -8.00 -9.89
CA HIS A 79 7.35 -6.98 -10.78
C HIS A 79 7.34 -5.58 -10.13
N CYS A 80 7.64 -5.48 -8.83
CA CYS A 80 7.75 -4.20 -8.15
C CYS A 80 9.05 -3.51 -8.56
N SER A 81 8.92 -2.35 -9.20
CA SER A 81 10.09 -1.53 -9.60
C SER A 81 10.79 -0.86 -8.40
N PHE A 82 10.11 -0.82 -7.25
CA PHE A 82 10.64 -0.21 -6.03
C PHE A 82 11.36 -1.25 -5.18
N THR A 83 12.61 -0.97 -4.87
CA THR A 83 13.45 -1.80 -4.02
C THR A 83 13.82 -1.03 -2.76
N PRO A 84 14.23 -1.70 -1.67
CA PRO A 84 14.65 -1.00 -0.47
C PRO A 84 15.77 0.04 -0.71
N SER A 85 16.66 -0.17 -1.68
CA SER A 85 17.70 0.80 -2.03
C SER A 85 17.16 2.01 -2.80
N THR A 86 16.27 1.80 -3.79
CA THR A 86 15.70 2.91 -4.55
C THR A 86 14.81 3.80 -3.67
N VAL A 87 14.03 3.19 -2.77
CA VAL A 87 13.23 3.95 -1.79
C VAL A 87 14.12 4.70 -0.82
N ARG A 88 15.19 4.09 -0.28
CA ARG A 88 16.14 4.80 0.60
C ARG A 88 16.75 6.03 -0.06
N ASN A 89 17.21 5.90 -1.30
CA ASN A 89 17.82 7.03 -2.01
C ASN A 89 16.81 8.17 -2.25
N LYS A 90 15.58 7.82 -2.65
CA LYS A 90 14.50 8.79 -2.83
C LYS A 90 14.15 9.48 -1.51
N MET A 91 14.05 8.71 -0.44
CA MET A 91 13.76 9.19 0.91
C MET A 91 14.83 10.18 1.38
N ASP A 92 16.12 9.83 1.27
CA ASP A 92 17.23 10.71 1.66
C ASP A 92 17.17 12.04 0.88
N TYR A 93 16.88 11.97 -0.42
CA TYR A 93 16.70 13.17 -1.26
C TYR A 93 15.53 14.04 -0.78
N LEU A 94 14.36 13.46 -0.55
CA LEU A 94 13.16 14.19 -0.11
C LEU A 94 13.35 14.81 1.27
N ILE A 95 13.95 14.06 2.20
CA ILE A 95 14.21 14.56 3.56
C ILE A 95 15.12 15.78 3.52
N SER A 96 16.22 15.69 2.77
CA SER A 96 17.15 16.80 2.58
C SER A 96 16.47 18.00 1.92
N LYS A 97 15.66 17.76 0.87
CA LYS A 97 14.94 18.80 0.13
C LYS A 97 13.93 19.57 0.98
N HIS A 98 13.15 18.88 1.82
CA HIS A 98 12.01 19.49 2.52
C HIS A 98 12.32 19.93 3.96
N TRP A 99 13.22 19.23 4.65
CA TRP A 99 13.49 19.46 6.07
C TRP A 99 14.97 19.73 6.37
N GLY A 100 15.89 19.45 5.45
CA GLY A 100 17.32 19.76 5.61
C GLY A 100 17.99 18.99 6.77
N ILE A 101 17.45 17.83 7.15
CA ILE A 101 17.95 16.99 8.24
C ILE A 101 18.64 15.74 7.70
N ASN A 102 19.51 15.14 8.52
CA ASN A 102 20.29 13.95 8.17
C ASN A 102 19.79 12.66 8.86
N ASN A 103 18.66 12.73 9.55
CA ASN A 103 17.99 11.55 10.11
C ASN A 103 16.98 10.98 9.12
N ARG A 104 16.60 9.71 9.26
CA ARG A 104 15.58 9.07 8.42
C ARG A 104 14.90 7.91 9.17
N PRO A 105 13.66 7.56 8.80
CA PRO A 105 13.02 6.37 9.34
C PRO A 105 13.67 5.09 8.80
N ASN A 106 13.40 3.98 9.49
CA ASN A 106 13.65 2.64 8.97
C ASN A 106 12.71 2.33 7.80
N ILE A 107 13.08 1.38 6.95
CA ILE A 107 12.22 0.89 5.87
C ILE A 107 12.01 -0.62 6.05
N VAL A 108 10.75 -1.03 6.04
CA VAL A 108 10.31 -2.43 6.08
C VAL A 108 9.50 -2.72 4.82
N PHE A 109 9.91 -3.75 4.08
CA PHE A 109 9.17 -4.26 2.94
C PHE A 109 8.54 -5.60 3.29
N ASP A 110 7.30 -5.79 2.84
CA ASP A 110 6.58 -7.06 2.89
C ASP A 110 6.57 -7.70 4.29
N PRO A 111 6.15 -6.96 5.34
CA PRO A 111 6.07 -7.51 6.69
C PRO A 111 5.11 -8.71 6.73
N TYR A 112 5.45 -9.69 7.57
CA TYR A 112 4.58 -10.81 7.84
C TYR A 112 3.53 -10.42 8.89
N GLU A 113 2.58 -9.59 8.48
CA GLU A 113 1.41 -9.21 9.29
C GLU A 113 0.11 -9.46 8.51
N PRO A 114 -0.99 -9.80 9.20
CA PRO A 114 -2.32 -9.80 8.60
C PRO A 114 -2.63 -8.42 8.03
N LEU A 115 -3.21 -8.38 6.83
CA LEU A 115 -3.76 -7.14 6.30
C LEU A 115 -5.09 -6.85 7.00
N GLU A 116 -5.06 -6.04 8.05
CA GLU A 116 -6.29 -5.49 8.65
C GLU A 116 -6.91 -4.41 7.75
N THR A 117 -6.07 -3.64 7.05
CA THR A 117 -6.46 -2.61 6.09
C THR A 117 -5.48 -2.55 4.92
N THR A 118 -5.97 -2.19 3.74
CA THR A 118 -5.13 -1.94 2.56
C THR A 118 -4.45 -0.58 2.67
N TYR A 119 -3.12 -0.54 2.57
CA TYR A 119 -2.34 0.69 2.56
C TYR A 119 -1.21 0.59 1.52
N LEU A 120 -0.93 1.71 0.84
CA LEU A 120 0.19 1.80 -0.12
C LEU A 120 1.52 2.08 0.60
N GLY A 121 1.45 2.76 1.74
CA GLY A 121 2.53 2.98 2.70
C GLY A 121 1.91 3.12 4.10
N ALA A 122 2.72 2.93 5.14
CA ALA A 122 2.30 3.21 6.50
C ALA A 122 3.49 3.59 7.38
N TYR A 123 3.32 4.62 8.20
CA TYR A 123 4.26 4.98 9.24
C TYR A 123 3.94 4.32 10.58
N HIS A 124 4.89 3.57 11.12
CA HIS A 124 4.80 3.00 12.46
C HIS A 124 5.69 3.76 13.45
N ALA A 125 5.06 4.58 14.29
CA ALA A 125 5.74 5.46 15.26
C ALA A 125 6.60 4.69 16.27
N GLY A 126 6.16 3.50 16.74
CA GLY A 126 6.87 2.75 17.78
C GLY A 126 8.23 2.18 17.35
N THR A 127 8.45 1.99 16.05
CA THR A 127 9.73 1.52 15.48
C THR A 127 10.37 2.54 14.54
N GLU A 128 9.74 3.71 14.40
CA GLU A 128 10.07 4.75 13.43
C GLU A 128 10.31 4.18 12.03
N SER A 129 9.39 3.34 11.55
CA SER A 129 9.52 2.63 10.28
C SER A 129 8.47 3.09 9.27
N LEU A 130 8.88 3.28 8.02
CA LEU A 130 7.96 3.24 6.88
C LEU A 130 7.80 1.80 6.42
N ILE A 131 6.56 1.38 6.25
CA ILE A 131 6.17 0.03 5.88
C ILE A 131 5.56 0.07 4.47
N PHE A 132 6.07 -0.77 3.59
CA PHE A 132 5.60 -0.91 2.22
C PHE A 132 5.31 -2.37 1.88
N ARG A 133 4.38 -2.59 0.96
CA ARG A 133 4.10 -3.91 0.38
C ARG A 133 4.30 -3.87 -1.11
N SER A 134 5.20 -4.73 -1.57
CA SER A 134 5.54 -4.88 -2.97
C SER A 134 4.29 -5.18 -3.80
N GLU A 135 3.34 -5.95 -3.28
CA GLU A 135 2.11 -6.27 -4.01
C GLU A 135 1.34 -5.02 -4.45
N PHE A 136 1.17 -4.05 -3.54
CA PHE A 136 0.50 -2.79 -3.87
C PHE A 136 1.37 -1.90 -4.74
N LEU A 137 2.67 -1.79 -4.43
CA LEU A 137 3.59 -0.92 -5.16
C LEU A 137 3.83 -1.34 -6.62
N ILE A 138 3.56 -2.59 -7.01
CA ILE A 138 3.62 -3.01 -8.42
C ILE A 138 2.68 -2.20 -9.31
N LEU A 139 1.54 -1.76 -8.77
CA LEU A 139 0.51 -1.04 -9.51
C LEU A 139 0.73 0.49 -9.50
N VAL A 140 1.77 0.98 -8.83
CA VAL A 140 2.02 2.39 -8.57
C VAL A 140 3.08 2.95 -9.52
N GLU A 141 2.81 4.11 -10.10
CA GLU A 141 3.79 4.84 -10.92
C GLU A 141 4.80 5.62 -10.06
N GLU A 142 5.98 5.96 -10.61
CA GLU A 142 7.05 6.61 -9.85
C GLU A 142 6.65 7.97 -9.24
N ASN A 143 5.86 8.77 -9.96
CA ASN A 143 5.34 10.05 -9.50
C ASN A 143 4.33 9.90 -8.35
N GLU A 144 3.49 8.88 -8.39
CA GLU A 144 2.55 8.54 -7.32
C GLU A 144 3.30 8.01 -6.10
N PHE A 145 4.31 7.16 -6.31
CA PHE A 145 5.17 6.66 -5.25
C PHE A 145 5.89 7.79 -4.49
N GLU A 146 6.39 8.81 -5.18
CA GLU A 146 6.99 9.98 -4.51
C GLU A 146 6.01 10.66 -3.54
N LYS A 147 4.73 10.76 -3.92
CA LYS A 147 3.70 11.38 -3.09
C LYS A 147 3.33 10.51 -1.89
N ILE A 148 3.21 9.19 -2.08
CA ILE A 148 3.02 8.22 -0.99
C ILE A 148 4.19 8.31 -0.01
N LEU A 149 5.42 8.32 -0.52
CA LEU A 149 6.61 8.43 0.32
C LEU A 149 6.66 9.76 1.09
N LEU A 150 6.31 10.88 0.45
CA LEU A 150 6.20 12.18 1.13
C LEU A 150 5.13 12.18 2.23
N HIS A 151 3.99 11.52 1.99
CA HIS A 151 2.93 11.38 2.99
C HIS A 151 3.44 10.70 4.26
N GLU A 152 4.04 9.52 4.12
CA GLU A 152 4.59 8.77 5.25
C GLU A 152 5.75 9.51 5.93
N LEU A 153 6.56 10.24 5.15
CA LEU A 153 7.63 11.06 5.71
C LEU A 153 7.11 12.27 6.49
N CYS A 154 5.96 12.83 6.16
CA CYS A 154 5.33 13.88 6.98
C CYS A 154 4.91 13.34 8.34
N HIS A 155 4.32 12.13 8.39
CA HIS A 155 4.02 11.47 9.66
C HIS A 155 5.28 11.29 10.50
N TRP A 156 6.34 10.74 9.89
CA TRP A 156 7.61 10.52 10.57
C TRP A 156 8.24 11.83 11.06
N TYR A 157 8.36 12.83 10.20
CA TYR A 157 9.01 14.10 10.51
C TYR A 157 8.33 14.79 11.70
N LEU A 158 7.00 14.92 11.66
CA LEU A 158 6.24 15.56 12.73
C LEU A 158 6.31 14.75 14.03
N HIS A 159 6.29 13.42 13.95
CA HIS A 159 6.47 12.58 15.13
C HIS A 159 7.82 12.81 15.81
N ILE A 160 8.93 12.81 15.06
CA ILE A 160 10.27 13.01 15.66
C ILE A 160 10.52 14.45 16.14
N THR A 161 9.77 15.43 15.64
CA THR A 161 9.83 16.82 16.14
C THR A 161 8.87 17.08 17.29
N GLY A 162 8.06 16.11 17.71
CA GLY A 162 7.10 16.25 18.81
C GLY A 162 5.84 17.03 18.44
N GLU A 163 5.52 17.10 17.15
CA GLU A 163 4.33 17.78 16.60
C GLU A 163 3.18 16.79 16.40
N GLU A 164 1.98 17.33 16.19
CA GLU A 164 0.80 16.53 15.81
C GLU A 164 0.97 15.98 14.39
N TYR A 165 0.88 14.66 14.24
CA TYR A 165 1.31 13.95 13.03
C TYR A 165 0.25 13.03 12.42
N ARG A 166 -0.98 12.98 12.91
CA ARG A 166 -2.02 12.09 12.37
C ARG A 166 -2.78 12.78 11.23
N ASP A 167 -3.42 11.98 10.35
CA ASP A 167 -4.25 12.49 9.24
C ASP A 167 -5.28 13.56 9.65
N ARG A 168 -5.86 13.41 10.84
CA ARG A 168 -6.86 14.31 11.40
C ARG A 168 -6.29 15.62 11.96
N ASP A 169 -4.98 15.75 12.03
CA ASP A 169 -4.32 16.89 12.67
C ASP A 169 -4.06 17.98 11.62
N VAL A 170 -4.43 19.23 11.94
CA VAL A 170 -4.25 20.37 11.01
C VAL A 170 -2.78 20.57 10.66
N ARG A 171 -1.88 20.40 11.65
CA ARG A 171 -0.44 20.55 11.46
C ARG A 171 0.12 19.55 10.43
N PHE A 172 -0.38 18.32 10.43
CA PHE A 172 -0.02 17.31 9.42
C PHE A 172 -0.47 17.74 8.02
N ALA A 173 -1.72 18.18 7.88
CA ALA A 173 -2.23 18.66 6.61
C ALA A 173 -1.46 19.89 6.07
N GLU A 174 -1.06 20.82 6.94
CA GLU A 174 -0.21 21.95 6.57
C GLU A 174 1.15 21.48 6.04
N GLU A 175 1.76 20.48 6.67
CA GLU A 175 3.04 19.94 6.21
C GLU A 175 2.89 19.22 4.86
N LEU A 176 1.83 18.44 4.66
CA LEU A 176 1.52 17.82 3.35
C LEU A 176 1.41 18.87 2.23
N ILE A 177 0.68 19.96 2.47
CA ILE A 177 0.53 21.04 1.49
C ILE A 177 1.90 21.68 1.22
N LYS A 178 2.68 21.97 2.26
CA LYS A 178 4.02 22.57 2.15
C LYS A 178 4.99 21.71 1.33
N VAL A 179 4.95 20.39 1.48
CA VAL A 179 5.83 19.47 0.71
C VAL A 179 5.29 19.15 -0.69
N GLY A 180 4.09 19.63 -1.04
CA GLY A 180 3.47 19.41 -2.35
C GLY A 180 2.85 18.02 -2.50
N ALA A 181 2.40 17.42 -1.39
CA ALA A 181 1.70 16.13 -1.35
C ALA A 181 0.26 16.27 -0.82
N GLY A 182 -0.35 17.45 -0.95
CA GLY A 182 -1.68 17.71 -0.39
C GLY A 182 -2.78 16.79 -0.94
N GLU A 183 -2.66 16.33 -2.18
CA GLU A 183 -3.61 15.38 -2.77
C GLU A 183 -3.61 13.99 -2.13
N THR A 184 -2.60 13.65 -1.32
CA THR A 184 -2.56 12.36 -0.61
C THR A 184 -3.24 12.43 0.76
N ALA A 185 -3.84 13.57 1.11
CA ALA A 185 -4.66 13.67 2.30
C ALA A 185 -5.79 12.62 2.25
N ASN A 186 -6.06 11.98 3.38
CA ASN A 186 -7.05 10.91 3.49
C ASN A 186 -8.50 11.47 3.51
N LEU A 187 -8.91 12.14 2.43
CA LEU A 187 -10.13 12.94 2.37
C LEU A 187 -11.44 12.12 2.49
N HIS A 188 -11.36 10.80 2.35
CA HIS A 188 -12.49 9.91 2.65
C HIS A 188 -12.79 9.83 4.16
N ASN A 189 -11.83 10.20 5.00
CA ASN A 189 -12.02 10.38 6.43
C ASN A 189 -12.49 11.82 6.73
N ASP A 190 -13.61 11.96 7.43
CA ASP A 190 -14.20 13.27 7.74
C ASP A 190 -13.32 14.16 8.62
N GLU A 191 -12.53 13.60 9.54
CA GLU A 191 -11.63 14.37 10.39
C GLU A 191 -10.43 14.89 9.57
N ALA A 192 -9.83 14.03 8.75
CA ALA A 192 -8.72 14.39 7.87
C ALA A 192 -9.12 15.44 6.84
N ARG A 193 -10.31 15.30 6.24
CA ARG A 193 -10.86 16.28 5.31
C ARG A 193 -11.03 17.65 5.96
N LYS A 194 -11.59 17.71 7.17
CA LYS A 194 -11.72 18.97 7.93
C LYS A 194 -10.36 19.59 8.24
N ALA A 195 -9.39 18.78 8.66
CA ALA A 195 -8.04 19.25 8.94
C ALA A 195 -7.39 19.89 7.69
N PHE A 196 -7.56 19.24 6.54
CA PHE A 196 -7.06 19.73 5.26
C PHE A 196 -7.74 21.02 4.78
N GLU A 197 -9.06 21.15 4.98
CA GLU A 197 -9.80 22.37 4.69
C GLU A 197 -9.30 23.55 5.55
N ILE A 198 -9.03 23.32 6.84
CA ILE A 198 -8.47 24.34 7.75
C ILE A 198 -7.06 24.73 7.31
N ALA A 199 -6.17 23.75 7.10
CA ALA A 199 -4.79 23.97 6.67
C ALA A 199 -4.71 24.76 5.35
N SER A 200 -5.56 24.42 4.38
CA SER A 200 -5.65 25.12 3.09
C SER A 200 -6.05 26.59 3.23
N ASN A 201 -6.86 26.94 4.25
CA ASN A 201 -7.23 28.31 4.53
C ASN A 201 -6.14 29.06 5.29
N ASN A 202 -5.38 28.40 6.16
CA ASN A 202 -4.26 29.01 6.89
C ASN A 202 -3.11 29.43 5.97
N LEU A 203 -2.93 28.73 4.85
CA LEU A 203 -1.83 28.93 3.91
C LEU A 203 -2.17 29.85 2.72
N ARG A 204 -3.38 30.40 2.66
CA ARG A 204 -3.81 31.41 1.67
C ARG A 204 -3.54 32.82 2.16
#